data_AF-A0A0B7C3Z0-F1
#
_entry.id   AF-A0A0B7C3Z0-F1
#
_cell.length_a   1.000
_cell.length_b   1.000
_cell.length_c   1.000
_cell.angle_alpha   90.00
_cell.angle_beta   90.00
_cell.angle_gamma   90.00
#
_symmetry.space_group_name_H-M   'P 1'
#
loop_
_entity.id
_entity.type
_entity.pdbx_description
1 polymer ?
#
loop_
_entity_poly.entity_id
_entity_poly.type
_entity_poly.pdbx_seq_one_letter_code
_entity_poly.pdbx_strand_id
1 'polypeptide(L)'
;KKIINEFCHYLEKSKQLFNGLRDLPQYGHKQWQAYFGRTFDVYTKLWKYQQQHRAILDTKYGLKRWQIGEIASKIGQLYYHYYLRTSETNYLNESFSFYSAIRMRAYYSKASKEERPDLMVKKLRYYARFIVVCLLLKKMKLVRDLVRELAKQID
;
A
#
# COMPACT_ATOMS: atom_id res chain seq x y z
N LYS A 1 25.86 2.63 3.31
CA LYS A 1 25.34 2.07 4.59
C LYS A 1 24.32 2.99 5.25
N LYS A 2 24.62 4.28 5.51
CA LYS A 2 23.68 5.25 6.12
C LYS A 2 22.28 5.30 5.47
N ILE A 3 22.22 5.47 4.14
CA ILE A 3 20.94 5.53 3.39
C ILE A 3 20.08 4.28 3.58
N ILE A 4 20.71 3.11 3.56
CA ILE A 4 20.01 1.82 3.70
C ILE A 4 19.47 1.67 5.12
N ASN A 5 20.29 1.98 6.13
CA ASN A 5 19.88 1.89 7.53
C ASN A 5 18.71 2.84 7.82
N GLU A 6 18.74 4.05 7.25
CA GLU A 6 17.67 5.03 7.40
C GLU A 6 16.39 4.59 6.67
N PHE A 7 16.51 4.02 5.46
CA PHE A 7 15.38 3.41 4.76
C PHE A 7 14.75 2.26 5.58
N CYS A 8 15.57 1.36 6.13
CA CYS A 8 15.09 0.28 7.02
C CYS A 8 14.43 0.84 8.28
N HIS A 9 14.98 1.90 8.87
CA HIS A 9 14.37 2.58 10.02
C HIS A 9 12.97 3.12 9.68
N TYR A 10 12.83 3.81 8.54
CA TYR A 10 11.51 4.28 8.09
C TYR A 10 10.55 3.13 7.81
N LEU A 11 11.03 2.03 7.21
CA LEU A 11 10.21 0.83 6.96
C LEU A 11 9.66 0.25 8.27
N GLU A 12 10.53 -0.05 9.24
CA GLU A 12 10.10 -0.66 10.50
C GLU A 12 9.18 0.26 11.30
N LYS A 13 9.54 1.56 11.38
CA LYS A 13 8.69 2.56 12.03
C LYS A 13 7.31 2.67 11.38
N SER A 14 7.24 2.64 10.05
CA SER A 14 5.97 2.69 9.32
C SER A 14 5.09 1.48 9.61
N LYS A 15 5.68 0.27 9.67
CA LYS A 15 4.96 -0.97 10.00
C LYS A 15 4.42 -0.96 11.42
N GLN A 16 5.22 -0.53 12.39
CA GLN A 16 4.81 -0.44 13.79
C GLN A 16 3.60 0.49 13.95
N LEU A 17 3.68 1.69 13.35
CA LEU A 17 2.57 2.64 13.35
C LEU A 17 1.34 2.10 12.60
N PHE A 18 1.54 1.43 11.47
CA PHE A 18 0.43 0.83 10.73
C PHE A 18 -0.32 -0.22 11.55
N ASN A 19 0.40 -1.07 12.28
CA ASN A 19 -0.22 -2.10 13.13
C ASN A 19 -0.99 -1.46 14.29
N GLY A 20 -0.43 -0.42 14.93
CA GLY A 20 -1.13 0.31 15.97
C GLY A 20 -2.43 0.98 15.49
N LEU A 21 -2.50 1.42 14.23
CA LEU A 21 -3.75 1.92 13.63
C LEU A 21 -4.83 0.85 13.49
N ARG A 22 -4.45 -0.39 13.23
CA ARG A 22 -5.39 -1.51 13.11
C ARG A 22 -6.02 -1.86 14.46
N ASP A 23 -5.21 -1.78 15.51
CA ASP A 23 -5.60 -2.21 16.86
C ASP A 23 -6.37 -1.10 17.63
N LEU A 24 -6.45 0.12 17.08
CA LEU A 24 -7.21 1.23 17.64
C LEU A 24 -8.74 1.05 17.43
N PRO A 25 -9.57 1.37 18.45
CA PRO A 25 -11.03 1.35 18.31
C PRO A 25 -11.51 2.18 17.11
N GLN A 26 -12.53 1.67 16.42
CA GLN A 26 -13.14 2.36 15.27
C GLN A 26 -13.93 3.59 15.71
N TYR A 27 -14.48 3.57 16.94
CA TYR A 27 -15.32 4.62 17.50
C TYR A 27 -14.81 5.05 18.89
N GLY A 28 -15.14 6.28 19.31
CA GLY A 28 -14.99 6.71 20.71
C GLY A 28 -13.71 7.48 21.10
N HIS A 29 -12.63 7.45 20.31
CA HIS A 29 -11.37 8.14 20.69
C HIS A 29 -10.86 9.17 19.68
N LYS A 30 -10.94 10.47 20.00
CA LYS A 30 -10.34 11.59 19.19
C LYS A 30 -8.83 11.46 18.93
N GLN A 31 -8.12 10.56 19.61
CA GLN A 31 -6.68 10.34 19.43
C GLN A 31 -6.32 9.64 18.10
N TRP A 32 -7.28 9.01 17.42
CA TRP A 32 -7.02 8.29 16.17
C TRP A 32 -6.49 9.21 15.07
N GLN A 33 -6.95 10.46 15.00
CA GLN A 33 -6.56 11.44 13.97
C GLN A 33 -5.08 11.81 14.08
N ALA A 34 -4.61 12.14 15.29
CA ALA A 34 -3.21 12.46 15.53
C ALA A 34 -2.30 11.25 15.29
N TYR A 35 -2.75 10.05 15.65
CA TYR A 35 -2.02 8.82 15.37
C TYR A 35 -1.97 8.51 13.86
N PHE A 36 -3.09 8.72 13.15
CA PHE A 36 -3.17 8.59 11.70
C PHE A 36 -2.22 9.57 11.00
N GLY A 37 -2.25 10.85 11.37
CA GLY A 37 -1.36 11.87 10.82
C GLY A 37 0.11 11.47 10.96
N ARG A 38 0.54 11.05 12.15
CA ARG A 38 1.91 10.54 12.38
C ARG A 38 2.24 9.32 11.50
N THR A 39 1.30 8.38 11.35
CA THR A 39 1.51 7.19 10.52
C THR A 39 1.66 7.58 9.05
N PHE A 40 0.76 8.43 8.56
CA PHE A 40 0.74 8.92 7.19
C PHE A 40 2.00 9.72 6.84
N ASP A 41 2.47 10.57 7.75
CA ASP A 41 3.72 11.33 7.59
C ASP A 41 4.94 10.42 7.44
N VAL A 42 5.04 9.37 8.26
CA VAL A 42 6.15 8.42 8.18
C VAL A 42 6.10 7.64 6.86
N TYR A 43 4.93 7.22 6.41
CA TYR A 43 4.78 6.56 5.10
C TYR A 43 5.11 7.50 3.93
N THR A 44 4.72 8.77 4.02
CA THR A 44 5.03 9.78 3.00
C THR A 44 6.53 10.06 2.94
N LYS A 45 7.19 10.18 4.10
CA LYS A 45 8.66 10.29 4.19
C LYS A 45 9.34 9.07 3.59
N LEU A 46 8.90 7.86 3.94
CA LEU A 46 9.41 6.60 3.38
C LEU A 46 9.25 6.56 1.85
N TRP A 47 8.10 6.95 1.34
CA TRP A 47 7.81 6.98 -0.10
C TRP A 47 8.73 7.96 -0.84
N LYS A 48 8.89 9.17 -0.31
CA LYS A 48 9.83 10.16 -0.89
C LYS A 48 11.27 9.68 -0.81
N TYR A 49 11.68 9.10 0.32
CA TYR A 49 13.04 8.61 0.53
C TYR A 49 13.42 7.54 -0.49
N GLN A 50 12.52 6.58 -0.77
CA GLN A 50 12.81 5.55 -1.78
C GLN A 50 12.85 6.10 -3.21
N GLN A 51 12.13 7.18 -3.52
CA GLN A 51 12.21 7.84 -4.82
C GLN A 51 13.54 8.59 -4.99
N GLN A 52 13.98 9.34 -3.97
CA GLN A 52 15.20 10.13 -4.00
C GLN A 52 16.46 9.28 -4.05
N HIS A 53 16.50 8.17 -3.30
CA HIS A 53 17.66 7.30 -3.20
C HIS A 53 17.54 6.01 -4.02
N ARG A 54 16.67 6.01 -5.04
CA ARG A 54 16.28 4.84 -5.83
C ARG A 54 17.47 4.03 -6.34
N ALA A 55 18.44 4.68 -6.97
CA ALA A 55 19.61 4.01 -7.57
C ALA A 55 20.48 3.28 -6.53
N ILE A 56 20.66 3.89 -5.36
CA ILE A 56 21.46 3.32 -4.26
C ILE A 56 20.71 2.16 -3.61
N LEU A 57 19.40 2.29 -3.42
CA LEU A 57 18.57 1.23 -2.84
C LEU A 57 18.47 0.03 -3.79
N ASP A 58 18.43 0.25 -5.11
CA ASP A 58 18.40 -0.83 -6.09
C ASP A 58 19.74 -1.59 -6.11
N THR A 59 20.87 -0.87 -6.23
CA THR A 59 22.20 -1.48 -6.38
C THR A 59 22.77 -2.06 -5.08
N LYS A 60 22.60 -1.37 -3.94
CA LYS A 60 23.26 -1.75 -2.68
C LYS A 60 22.35 -2.45 -1.68
N TYR A 61 21.03 -2.20 -1.72
CA TYR A 61 20.05 -2.87 -0.87
C TYR A 61 19.29 -3.99 -1.62
N GLY A 62 19.24 -3.94 -2.95
CA GLY A 62 18.49 -4.89 -3.75
C GLY A 62 16.98 -4.61 -3.76
N LEU A 63 16.58 -3.33 -3.69
CA LEU A 63 15.17 -2.90 -3.56
C LEU A 63 14.30 -3.38 -4.73
N LYS A 64 13.55 -4.45 -4.51
CA LYS A 64 12.69 -5.05 -5.52
C LYS A 64 11.46 -4.19 -5.82
N ARG A 65 10.92 -4.34 -7.04
CA ARG A 65 9.70 -3.64 -7.49
C ARG A 65 8.49 -3.93 -6.60
N TRP A 66 8.36 -5.17 -6.13
CA TRP A 66 7.24 -5.56 -5.27
C TRP A 66 7.29 -4.88 -3.90
N GLN A 67 8.48 -4.59 -3.36
CA GLN A 67 8.63 -3.85 -2.10
C GLN A 67 8.09 -2.42 -2.22
N ILE A 68 8.28 -1.78 -3.38
CA ILE A 68 7.66 -0.47 -3.68
C ILE A 68 6.15 -0.60 -3.75
N GLY A 69 5.67 -1.67 -4.41
CA GLY A 69 4.25 -2.00 -4.50
C GLY A 69 3.61 -2.18 -3.13
N GLU A 70 4.34 -2.74 -2.15
CA GLU A 70 3.86 -2.84 -0.77
C GLU A 70 3.74 -1.48 -0.09
N ILE A 71 4.73 -0.60 -0.23
CA ILE A 71 4.66 0.76 0.33
C ILE A 71 3.48 1.52 -0.28
N ALA A 72 3.33 1.47 -1.60
CA ALA A 72 2.21 2.07 -2.31
C ALA A 72 0.86 1.48 -1.87
N SER A 73 0.79 0.16 -1.70
CA SER A 73 -0.43 -0.53 -1.26
C SER A 73 -0.84 -0.12 0.16
N LYS A 74 0.14 0.09 1.04
CA LYS A 74 -0.08 0.56 2.41
C LYS A 74 -0.55 2.01 2.47
N ILE A 75 0.02 2.89 1.64
CA ILE A 75 -0.47 4.28 1.53
C ILE A 75 -1.91 4.31 1.01
N GLY A 76 -2.22 3.55 -0.04
CA GLY A 76 -3.59 3.40 -0.53
C GLY A 76 -4.54 2.85 0.54
N GLN A 77 -4.06 1.93 1.39
CA GLN A 77 -4.84 1.40 2.52
C GLN A 77 -5.09 2.47 3.60
N LEU A 78 -4.12 3.34 3.90
CA LEU A 78 -4.31 4.44 4.84
C LEU A 78 -5.38 5.41 4.35
N TYR A 79 -5.33 5.79 3.08
CA TYR A 79 -6.37 6.62 2.47
C TYR A 79 -7.76 6.00 2.57
N TYR A 80 -7.87 4.70 2.29
CA TYR A 80 -9.13 3.98 2.43
C TYR A 80 -9.63 3.93 3.88
N HIS A 81 -8.73 3.68 4.85
CA HIS A 81 -9.10 3.69 6.27
C HIS A 81 -9.57 5.08 6.73
N TYR A 82 -8.98 6.15 6.21
CA TYR A 82 -9.42 7.51 6.52
C TYR A 82 -10.82 7.78 5.94
N TYR A 83 -11.04 7.39 4.67
CA TYR A 83 -12.35 7.43 4.04
C TYR A 83 -13.43 6.70 4.86
N LEU A 84 -13.14 5.50 5.39
CA LEU A 84 -14.12 4.76 6.20
C LEU A 84 -14.53 5.51 7.49
N ARG A 85 -13.67 6.38 8.01
CA ARG A 85 -13.94 7.17 9.23
C ARG A 85 -14.59 8.52 8.95
N THR A 86 -14.27 9.17 7.81
CA THR A 86 -14.76 10.53 7.51
C THR A 86 -15.83 10.58 6.41
N SER A 87 -16.00 9.50 5.65
CA SER A 87 -16.85 9.41 4.45
C SER A 87 -16.46 10.38 3.33
N GLU A 88 -15.28 10.99 3.38
CA GLU A 88 -14.81 11.95 2.37
C GLU A 88 -14.27 11.22 1.14
N THR A 89 -14.97 11.36 0.02
CA THR A 89 -14.71 10.63 -1.23
C THR A 89 -13.36 10.98 -1.87
N ASN A 90 -12.77 12.13 -1.55
CA ASN A 90 -11.42 12.50 -2.01
C ASN A 90 -10.38 11.45 -1.61
N TYR A 91 -10.43 10.95 -0.37
CA TYR A 91 -9.50 9.92 0.10
C TYR A 91 -9.76 8.56 -0.55
N LEU A 92 -11.01 8.26 -0.92
CA LEU A 92 -11.31 7.07 -1.71
C LEU A 92 -10.68 7.16 -3.12
N ASN A 93 -10.71 8.33 -3.75
CA ASN A 93 -10.04 8.57 -5.02
C ASN A 93 -8.51 8.48 -4.89
N GLU A 94 -7.90 8.97 -3.81
CA GLU A 94 -6.47 8.79 -3.56
C GLU A 94 -6.09 7.32 -3.39
N SER A 95 -6.88 6.55 -2.64
CA SER A 95 -6.70 5.10 -2.53
C SER A 95 -6.73 4.41 -3.90
N PHE A 96 -7.71 4.80 -4.73
CA PHE A 96 -7.82 4.33 -6.12
C PHE A 96 -6.58 4.67 -6.95
N SER A 97 -6.08 5.90 -6.87
CA SER A 97 -4.89 6.36 -7.60
C SER A 97 -3.66 5.51 -7.27
N PHE A 98 -3.44 5.20 -5.99
CA PHE A 98 -2.34 4.33 -5.56
C PHE A 98 -2.51 2.90 -6.10
N TYR A 99 -3.70 2.31 -5.98
CA TYR A 99 -3.93 0.94 -6.46
C TYR A 99 -3.85 0.84 -7.99
N SER A 100 -4.39 1.81 -8.70
CA SER A 100 -4.27 1.90 -10.16
C SER A 100 -2.80 2.02 -10.58
N ALA A 101 -2.01 2.86 -9.91
CA ALA A 101 -0.58 3.00 -10.19
C ALA A 101 0.19 1.69 -9.96
N ILE A 102 -0.18 0.89 -8.95
CA ILE A 102 0.42 -0.43 -8.70
C ILE A 102 0.17 -1.38 -9.88
N ARG A 103 -1.06 -1.41 -10.41
CA ARG A 103 -1.42 -2.18 -11.60
C ARG A 103 -0.64 -1.71 -12.82
N MET A 104 -0.70 -0.41 -13.13
CA MET A 104 -0.07 0.18 -14.33
C MET A 104 1.44 -0.04 -14.36
N ARG A 105 2.10 0.02 -13.20
CA ARG A 105 3.56 -0.18 -13.10
C ARG A 105 3.95 -1.65 -12.90
N ALA A 106 2.97 -2.56 -12.86
CA ALA A 106 3.15 -3.99 -12.71
C ALA A 106 4.12 -4.36 -11.57
N TYR A 107 3.97 -3.72 -10.39
CA TYR A 107 4.89 -3.91 -9.27
C TYR A 107 4.97 -5.37 -8.78
N TYR A 108 3.89 -6.14 -8.96
CA TYR A 108 3.81 -7.55 -8.61
C TYR A 108 4.04 -8.52 -9.79
N SER A 109 4.50 -8.05 -10.96
CA SER A 109 4.72 -8.91 -12.14
C SER A 109 5.75 -10.02 -11.89
N LYS A 110 6.81 -9.72 -11.15
CA LYS A 110 7.86 -10.69 -10.79
C LYS A 110 7.57 -11.46 -9.49
N ALA A 111 6.44 -11.20 -8.85
CA ALA A 111 6.15 -11.76 -7.54
C ALA A 111 6.06 -13.29 -7.56
N SER A 112 5.51 -13.87 -8.63
CA SER A 112 5.41 -15.33 -8.80
C SER A 112 6.76 -16.03 -9.01
N LYS A 113 7.82 -15.27 -9.35
CA LYS A 113 9.17 -15.81 -9.57
C LYS A 113 10.05 -15.81 -8.32
N GLU A 114 9.58 -15.23 -7.22
CA GLU A 114 10.35 -15.09 -5.98
C GLU A 114 10.11 -16.26 -5.00
N GLU A 115 9.30 -17.27 -5.38
CA GLU A 115 8.93 -18.46 -4.59
C GLU A 115 8.54 -18.15 -3.12
N ARG A 116 7.96 -16.97 -2.90
CA ARG A 116 7.57 -16.48 -1.57
C ARG A 116 6.04 -16.50 -1.41
N PRO A 117 5.46 -17.46 -0.67
CA PRO A 117 4.01 -17.54 -0.51
C PRO A 117 3.43 -16.26 0.15
N ASP A 118 4.17 -15.65 1.08
CA ASP A 118 3.79 -14.38 1.72
C ASP A 118 3.59 -13.25 0.70
N LEU A 119 4.38 -13.24 -0.37
CA LEU A 119 4.29 -12.23 -1.41
C LEU A 119 3.02 -12.41 -2.25
N MET A 120 2.61 -13.66 -2.49
CA MET A 120 1.33 -13.97 -3.14
C MET A 120 0.16 -13.50 -2.28
N VAL A 121 0.18 -13.76 -0.98
CA VAL A 121 -0.86 -13.27 -0.05
C VAL A 121 -0.97 -11.75 -0.13
N LYS A 122 0.16 -11.03 -0.17
CA LYS A 122 0.15 -9.56 -0.30
C LYS A 122 -0.43 -9.10 -1.64
N LYS A 123 -0.09 -9.77 -2.75
CA LYS A 123 -0.65 -9.50 -4.09
C LYS A 123 -2.16 -9.71 -4.12
N LEU A 124 -2.65 -10.84 -3.59
CA LEU A 124 -4.08 -11.14 -3.52
C LEU A 124 -4.84 -10.13 -2.66
N ARG A 125 -4.32 -9.77 -1.48
CA ARG A 125 -4.91 -8.74 -0.62
C ARG A 125 -4.92 -7.36 -1.28
N TYR A 126 -3.93 -7.05 -2.11
CA TYR A 126 -3.94 -5.83 -2.91
C TYR A 126 -5.10 -5.85 -3.92
N TYR A 127 -5.26 -6.93 -4.68
CA TYR A 127 -6.36 -7.08 -5.64
C TYR A 127 -7.72 -6.95 -4.97
N ALA A 128 -7.94 -7.64 -3.85
CA ALA A 128 -9.19 -7.57 -3.10
C ALA A 128 -9.54 -6.12 -2.69
N ARG A 129 -8.58 -5.37 -2.13
CA ARG A 129 -8.80 -3.96 -1.76
C ARG A 129 -9.05 -3.08 -2.98
N PHE A 130 -8.34 -3.31 -4.07
CA PHE A 130 -8.53 -2.53 -5.29
C PHE A 130 -9.91 -2.73 -5.89
N ILE A 131 -10.40 -3.98 -5.92
CA ILE A 131 -11.76 -4.31 -6.34
C ILE A 131 -12.79 -3.58 -5.48
N VAL A 132 -12.65 -3.61 -4.14
CA VAL A 132 -13.55 -2.91 -3.21
C VAL A 132 -13.58 -1.40 -3.48
N VAL A 133 -12.41 -0.76 -3.65
CA VAL A 133 -12.35 0.67 -3.97
C VAL A 133 -13.01 0.97 -5.32
N CYS A 134 -12.82 0.13 -6.33
CA CYS A 134 -13.46 0.30 -7.64
C CYS A 134 -14.98 0.14 -7.56
N LEU A 135 -15.49 -0.79 -6.74
CA LEU A 135 -16.92 -0.97 -6.49
C LEU A 135 -17.53 0.27 -5.85
N LEU A 136 -16.89 0.82 -4.81
CA LEU A 136 -17.36 2.03 -4.13
C LEU A 136 -17.36 3.27 -5.06
N LEU A 137 -16.41 3.34 -6.00
CA LEU A 137 -16.35 4.38 -7.03
C LEU A 137 -17.19 4.06 -8.28
N LYS A 138 -17.99 2.98 -8.27
CA LYS A 138 -18.84 2.53 -9.39
C LYS A 138 -18.07 2.29 -10.72
N LYS A 139 -16.78 1.97 -10.67
CA LYS A 139 -15.93 1.69 -11.84
C LYS A 139 -16.09 0.23 -12.32
N MET A 140 -17.31 -0.15 -12.70
CA MET A 140 -17.70 -1.56 -12.93
C MET A 140 -16.92 -2.27 -14.04
N LYS A 141 -16.49 -1.55 -15.09
CA LYS A 141 -15.63 -2.14 -16.14
C LYS A 141 -14.32 -2.66 -15.53
N LEU A 142 -13.67 -1.81 -14.73
CA LEU A 142 -12.41 -2.14 -14.08
C LEU A 142 -12.57 -3.24 -13.03
N VAL A 143 -13.70 -3.28 -12.30
CA VAL A 143 -14.02 -4.38 -11.39
C VAL A 143 -13.99 -5.73 -12.11
N ARG A 144 -14.67 -5.83 -13.27
CA ARG A 144 -14.69 -7.08 -14.06
C ARG A 144 -13.29 -7.49 -14.51
N ASP A 145 -12.48 -6.53 -14.94
CA ASP A 145 -11.10 -6.80 -15.35
C ASP A 145 -10.25 -7.30 -14.17
N LEU A 146 -10.36 -6.65 -13.01
CA LEU A 146 -9.62 -7.02 -11.80
C LEU A 146 -10.02 -8.39 -11.24
N VAL A 147 -11.31 -8.74 -11.29
CA VAL A 147 -11.80 -10.06 -10.85
C VAL A 147 -11.24 -11.16 -11.76
N ARG A 148 -11.22 -10.95 -13.08
CA ARG A 148 -10.59 -11.89 -14.03
C ARG A 148 -9.09 -12.02 -13.80
N GLU A 149 -8.40 -10.91 -13.53
CA GLU A 149 -6.97 -10.94 -13.18
C GLU A 149 -6.72 -11.71 -11.88
N LEU A 150 -7.57 -11.52 -10.88
CA LEU A 150 -7.48 -12.21 -9.59
C LEU A 150 -7.71 -13.72 -9.73
N ALA A 151 -8.71 -14.15 -10.50
CA ALA A 151 -9.00 -15.57 -10.76
C ALA A 151 -7.77 -16.30 -11.33
N LYS A 152 -7.11 -15.71 -12.32
CA LYS A 152 -5.86 -16.22 -12.92
C LYS A 152 -4.66 -16.34 -11.96
N GLN A 153 -4.76 -15.82 -10.73
CA GLN A 153 -3.71 -15.99 -9.71
C GLN A 153 -4.01 -17.12 -8.72
N ILE A 154 -5.23 -17.67 -8.77
CA ILE A 154 -5.75 -18.68 -7.84
C ILE A 154 -5.95 -20.01 -8.59
N ASP A 155 -6.33 -19.94 -9.86
CA ASP A 155 -6.36 -21.06 -10.81
C ASP A 155 -4.93 -21.55 -11.14
#